data_AF-A0AAV6YIA0-F1
#
_entry.id   AF-A0AAV6YIA0-F1
#
_cell.length_a   1.000
_cell.length_b   1.000
_cell.length_c   1.000
_cell.angle_alpha   90.00
_cell.angle_beta   90.00
_cell.angle_gamma   90.00
#
_symmetry.space_group_name_H-M   'P 1'
#
loop_
_entity.id
_entity.type
_entity.pdbx_description
1 polymer ?
#
loop_
_entity_poly.entity_id
_entity_poly.type
_entity_poly.pdbx_seq_one_letter_code
_entity_poly.pdbx_strand_id
1 'polypeptide(L)' 'ALSGYCGFMAANLYARSIFGEDALANVSIEKPIHLGPDAPVTGHIRIRAKSQGMALSLGDKINLSQKKSTV' A
#
# COMPACT_ATOMS: atom_id res chain seq x y z
N ALA A 1 -15.77 -16.54 8.67
CA ALA A 1 -14.57 -15.72 8.41
C ALA A 1 -13.42 -15.94 9.40
N LEU A 2 -13.57 -16.75 10.47
CA LEU A 2 -12.59 -16.86 11.56
C LEU A 2 -11.87 -18.23 11.66
N SER A 3 -11.94 -19.08 10.63
CA SER A 3 -11.25 -20.40 10.63
C SER A 3 -10.63 -20.77 9.28
N GLY A 4 -10.10 -19.79 8.55
CA GLY A 4 -9.41 -20.02 7.28
C GLY A 4 -8.22 -19.08 7.12
N TYR A 5 -7.22 -19.51 6.35
CA TYR A 5 -6.14 -18.65 5.89
C TYR A 5 -6.74 -17.42 5.19
N CYS A 6 -6.62 -16.26 5.84
CA CYS A 6 -7.06 -15.00 5.27
C CYS A 6 -5.90 -14.43 4.45
N GLY A 7 -6.06 -14.40 3.14
CA GLY A 7 -5.07 -13.79 2.24
C GLY A 7 -5.13 -12.27 2.21
N PHE A 8 -5.97 -11.62 3.02
CA PHE A 8 -6.25 -10.18 2.96
C PHE A 8 -5.71 -9.44 4.19
N MET A 9 -5.17 -8.25 3.97
CA MET A 9 -4.71 -7.32 5.01
C MET A 9 -5.15 -5.90 4.68
N ALA A 10 -5.72 -5.21 5.67
CA ALA A 10 -5.96 -3.77 5.63
C ALA A 10 -5.23 -3.08 6.78
N ALA A 11 -4.59 -1.94 6.50
CA ALA A 11 -3.83 -1.17 7.48
C ALA A 11 -3.97 0.33 7.23
N ASN A 12 -3.93 1.10 8.32
CA ASN A 12 -3.86 2.56 8.30
C ASN A 12 -2.47 2.97 8.78
N LEU A 13 -1.76 3.74 7.96
CA LEU A 13 -0.41 4.22 8.22
C LEU A 13 -0.43 5.74 8.33
N TYR A 14 0.49 6.27 9.14
CA TYR A 14 0.69 7.70 9.33
C TYR A 14 2.18 8.01 9.23
N ALA A 15 2.51 9.14 8.61
CA ALA A 15 3.86 9.68 8.57
C ALA A 15 3.82 11.21 8.65
N ARG A 16 4.89 11.80 9.20
CA ARG A 16 5.13 13.23 9.21
C ARG A 16 6.42 13.53 8.47
N SER A 17 6.39 14.48 7.54
CA SER A 17 7.58 14.92 6.81
C SER A 17 8.50 15.76 7.70
N ILE A 18 9.77 15.92 7.31
CA ILE A 18 10.72 16.81 7.99
C ILE A 18 10.27 18.28 8.01
N PHE A 19 9.38 18.66 7.09
CA PHE A 19 8.78 19.98 7.01
C PHE A 19 7.50 20.11 7.85
N GLY A 20 7.19 19.09 8.66
CA GLY A 20 6.03 19.07 9.55
C GLY A 20 4.71 18.75 8.85
N GLU A 21 4.72 18.34 7.58
CA GLU A 21 3.49 17.99 6.86
C GLU A 21 3.03 16.56 7.19
N ASP A 22 1.73 16.42 7.45
CA ASP A 22 1.12 15.15 7.81
C ASP A 22 0.63 14.38 6.57
N ALA A 23 0.88 13.06 6.56
CA ALA A 23 0.41 12.13 5.54
C ALA A 23 -0.23 10.89 6.18
N LEU A 24 -1.35 10.46 5.61
CA LEU A 24 -2.05 9.23 5.97
C LEU A 24 -2.08 8.31 4.75
N ALA A 25 -1.93 7.00 4.97
CA ALA A 25 -2.13 6.01 3.93
C ALA A 25 -3.05 4.90 4.41
N ASN A 26 -4.07 4.58 3.60
CA ASN A 26 -4.89 3.40 3.78
C ASN A 26 -4.40 2.34 2.80
N VAL A 27 -4.04 1.17 3.31
CA VAL A 27 -3.54 0.04 2.54
C VAL A 27 -4.56 -1.08 2.64
N SER A 28 -4.92 -1.67 1.51
CA SER A 28 -5.81 -2.83 1.44
C SER A 28 -5.29 -3.76 0.37
N ILE A 29 -4.73 -4.89 0.78
CA ILE A 29 -4.03 -5.82 -0.10
C ILE A 29 -4.46 -7.25 0.15
N GLU A 30 -4.32 -8.10 -0.86
CA GLU A 30 -4.56 -9.52 -0.77
C GLU A 30 -3.52 -10.34 -1.54
N LYS A 31 -3.33 -11.59 -1.11
CA LYS A 31 -2.61 -12.61 -1.83
C LYS A 31 -3.61 -13.67 -2.31
N PRO A 32 -3.86 -13.78 -3.62
CA PRO A 32 -4.82 -14.74 -4.15
C PRO A 32 -4.37 -16.18 -3.87
N ILE A 33 -4.98 -16.83 -2.87
CA ILE A 33 -4.58 -18.17 -2.40
C ILE A 33 -4.77 -19.23 -3.51
N HIS A 34 -5.73 -19.01 -4.40
CA HIS A 34 -6.03 -19.92 -5.51
C HIS A 34 -4.98 -19.93 -6.63
N LEU A 35 -4.08 -18.93 -6.68
CA LEU A 35 -3.02 -18.84 -7.68
C LEU A 35 -1.69 -19.47 -7.23
N GLY A 36 -1.66 -20.08 -6.03
CA GLY A 36 -0.49 -20.73 -5.47
C GLY A 36 0.37 -19.83 -4.57
N PRO A 37 1.44 -20.37 -3.97
CA PRO A 37 2.27 -19.67 -2.99
C PRO A 37 3.07 -18.51 -3.60
N ASP A 38 3.25 -18.46 -4.92
CA ASP A 38 3.98 -17.40 -5.62
C ASP A 38 3.06 -16.32 -6.21
N ALA A 39 1.77 -16.37 -5.89
CA ALA A 39 0.81 -15.37 -6.34
C ALA A 39 1.27 -13.95 -5.92
N PRO A 40 1.25 -12.97 -6.84
CA PRO A 40 1.61 -11.60 -6.52
C PRO A 40 0.58 -11.01 -5.55
N VAL A 41 1.06 -10.12 -4.68
CA VAL A 41 0.18 -9.34 -3.80
C VAL A 41 -0.51 -8.26 -4.63
N THR A 42 -1.82 -8.23 -4.58
CA THR A 42 -2.67 -7.26 -5.28
C THR A 42 -3.38 -6.36 -4.27
N GLY A 43 -3.85 -5.19 -4.71
CA GLY A 43 -4.60 -4.30 -3.83
C GLY A 43 -4.45 -2.83 -4.18
N HIS A 44 -4.88 -1.97 -3.25
CA HIS A 44 -4.82 -0.52 -3.41
C HIS A 44 -4.20 0.17 -2.19
N ILE A 45 -3.53 1.28 -2.47
CA ILE A 45 -3.00 2.19 -1.46
C ILE A 45 -3.60 3.56 -1.75
N ARG A 46 -4.30 4.14 -0.78
CA ARG A 46 -4.85 5.49 -0.85
C ARG A 46 -4.07 6.42 0.05
N ILE A 47 -3.53 7.48 -0.53
CA ILE A 47 -2.72 8.47 0.18
C ILE A 47 -3.56 9.73 0.40
N ARG A 48 -3.50 10.29 1.62
CA ARG A 48 -4.00 11.62 1.95
C ARG A 48 -2.83 12.44 2.47
N ALA A 49 -2.65 13.62 1.91
CA ALA A 49 -1.55 14.51 2.24
C ALA A 49 -2.07 15.96 2.22
N LYS A 50 -1.43 16.84 2.99
CA LYS A 50 -1.79 18.27 3.04
C LYS A 50 -1.60 18.97 1.70
N SER A 51 -0.52 18.65 0.99
CA SER A 51 -0.16 19.24 -0.30
C SER A 51 -0.24 18.22 -1.43
N GLN A 52 -0.63 18.69 -2.63
CA GLN A 52 -0.68 17.86 -3.84
C GLN A 52 0.72 17.33 -4.19
N GLY A 53 1.77 18.16 -4.05
CA GLY A 53 3.15 17.75 -4.30
C GLY A 53 3.58 16.56 -3.44
N MET A 54 3.18 16.54 -2.17
CA MET A 54 3.47 15.40 -1.29
C MET A 54 2.68 14.15 -1.67
N ALA A 55 1.40 14.28 -2.02
CA ALA A 55 0.59 13.15 -2.49
C ALA A 55 1.19 12.51 -3.75
N LEU A 56 1.57 13.33 -4.74
CA LEU A 56 2.20 12.88 -5.98
C LEU A 56 3.55 12.20 -5.71
N SER A 57 4.41 12.86 -4.93
CA SER A 57 5.75 12.33 -4.61
C SER A 57 5.69 10.98 -3.87
N LEU A 58 4.74 10.81 -2.94
CA LEU A 58 4.53 9.54 -2.25
C LEU A 58 3.94 8.47 -3.20
N GLY A 59 3.00 8.86 -4.05
CA GLY A 59 2.42 7.99 -5.08
C GLY A 59 3.49 7.44 -6.04
N ASP A 60 4.40 8.30 -6.51
CA ASP A 60 5.49 7.90 -7.39
C ASP A 60 6.44 6.90 -6.71
N LYS A 61 6.79 7.12 -5.44
CA LYS A 61 7.61 6.16 -4.66
C LYS A 61 6.94 4.80 -4.52
N ILE A 62 5.63 4.78 -4.27
CA ILE A 62 4.86 3.53 -4.18
C ILE A 62 4.83 2.82 -5.53
N ASN A 63 4.57 3.55 -6.61
CA ASN A 63 4.54 3.00 -7.97
C ASN A 63 5.91 2.41 -8.37
N LEU A 64 7.00 3.10 -8.05
CA LEU A 64 8.36 2.60 -8.24
C LEU A 64 8.62 1.31 -7.45
N SER A 65 8.16 1.24 -6.21
CA SER A 65 8.29 0.02 -5.38
C SER A 65 7.49 -1.16 -5.93
N GLN A 66 6.29 -0.90 -6.46
CA GLN A 66 5.45 -1.92 -7.08
C GLN A 66 6.10 -2.49 -8.35
N LYS A 67 6.67 -1.64 -9.21
CA LYS A 67 7.37 -2.06 -10.43
C LYS A 67 8.65 -2.87 -10.16
N LYS A 68 9.36 -2.59 -9.06
CA LYS A 68 10.57 -3.32 -8.68
C LYS A 68 10.32 -4.80 -8.33
N SER A 69 9.10 -5.16 -7.98
CA SER A 69 8.77 -6.54 -7.56
C SER A 69 8.47 -7.49 -8.74
N THR A 70 8.59 -7.02 -9.99
CA THR A 70 8.35 -7.82 -11.21
C THR A 70 9.65 -8.32 -11.87
N VAL A 71 10.79 -8.30 -11.17
CA VAL A 71 12.07 -8.84 -11.67
C VAL A 71 12.54 -9.99 -10.80
#